data_AF-A0A498DYL8-F1
#
_entry.id   AF-A0A498DYL8-F1
#
_cell.length_a   1.000
_cell.length_b   1.000
_cell.length_c   1.000
_cell.angle_alpha   90.00
_cell.angle_beta   90.00
_cell.angle_gamma   90.00
#
_symmetry.space_group_name_H-M   'P 1'
#
loop_
_entity.id
_entity.type
_entity.pdbx_description
1 polymer ?
#
loop_
_entity_poly.entity_id
_entity_poly.type
_entity_poly.pdbx_seq_one_letter_code
_entity_poly.pdbx_strand_id
1 'polypeptide(L)'
;MRRARTVRIGAAAGVTAVAALGIALAVPGQAAPPSDSAQQSDRGTQRVEYFDGPESHPRQVEIPAAMPKRFSGSGSVAGDGDVTPIVENGGTGDKLDIAIIGDGYTEGELEQFHTDAKESWTALADVEPYTTYQKSFNVWAVDAVSQESGVSGDPDQGAVKKTALDSHFWCDNTERLLCVDTAKVESYAAKAPAADLVIVIANSSKYGGAGYSGVQNGVGYDGIATHSGGNEQAGQIAIHETGHSLGHLADEYAYEESEYTGEETGDVNTTVHTADELGQNGTKWAQWLGESTPDGGTIGAYEGAAYHTRGLYRPSEDSIMRTLGREFSVVGREAMIAGFHRHAPALTSETRTTKALGADDSVTVGVQERTGDAPKTDLRWYLDGKELKDLRGDRTVRLAAVVPDGGSHKLTAKATDPTDAVRSPALRKELTKSLSWNVEG
;
A
#
# COMPACT_ATOMS: atom_id res chain seq x y z
N MET A 1 44.34 -33.89 -66.54
CA MET A 1 44.43 -33.73 -68.01
C MET A 1 43.82 -32.40 -68.40
N ARG A 2 44.50 -31.65 -69.29
CA ARG A 2 44.01 -30.71 -70.33
C ARG A 2 42.53 -30.30 -70.22
N ARG A 3 42.11 -29.05 -70.42
CA ARG A 3 42.69 -27.86 -71.05
C ARG A 3 41.64 -26.76 -70.90
N ALA A 4 42.11 -25.53 -70.80
CA ALA A 4 41.34 -24.31 -71.06
C ALA A 4 40.53 -24.36 -72.37
N ARG A 5 39.41 -23.64 -72.39
CA ARG A 5 39.02 -22.88 -73.58
C ARG A 5 38.23 -21.63 -73.21
N THR A 6 38.71 -20.56 -73.80
CA THR A 6 38.42 -19.14 -73.68
C THR A 6 37.37 -18.74 -74.73
N VAL A 7 36.97 -17.44 -74.76
CA VAL A 7 36.49 -16.66 -75.94
C VAL A 7 34.95 -16.76 -76.17
N ARG A 8 34.11 -15.72 -76.35
CA ARG A 8 34.23 -14.28 -76.69
C ARG A 8 32.85 -13.56 -76.64
N ILE A 9 32.90 -12.22 -76.54
CA ILE A 9 32.04 -11.18 -77.19
C ILE A 9 30.56 -11.12 -76.73
N GLY A 10 29.95 -9.96 -76.46
CA GLY A 10 30.32 -8.58 -76.78
C GLY A 10 29.37 -7.57 -76.13
N ALA A 11 29.79 -6.31 -76.23
CA ALA A 11 29.20 -5.12 -75.65
C ALA A 11 27.93 -4.64 -76.37
N ALA A 12 27.03 -4.02 -75.60
CA ALA A 12 26.32 -2.75 -75.89
C ALA A 12 25.34 -2.52 -74.72
N ALA A 13 25.62 -1.60 -73.79
CA ALA A 13 25.27 -0.18 -73.87
C ALA A 13 23.76 0.04 -74.05
N GLY A 14 23.11 0.44 -72.95
CA GLY A 14 21.70 0.80 -72.92
C GLY A 14 21.27 1.18 -71.51
N VAL A 15 21.71 2.36 -71.06
CA VAL A 15 21.12 3.01 -69.89
C VAL A 15 19.70 3.41 -70.25
N THR A 16 18.73 2.81 -69.56
CA THR A 16 17.42 3.41 -69.38
C THR A 16 16.89 2.95 -68.04
N ALA A 17 17.03 3.83 -67.05
CA ALA A 17 16.27 3.74 -65.81
C ALA A 17 14.80 3.95 -66.16
N VAL A 18 13.98 2.91 -65.99
CA VAL A 18 12.52 3.03 -65.95
C VAL A 18 12.06 2.34 -64.68
N ALA A 19 11.38 3.13 -63.86
CA ALA A 19 10.88 2.82 -62.54
C ALA A 19 10.02 1.55 -62.53
N ALA A 20 10.36 0.62 -61.63
CA ALA A 20 9.46 -0.44 -61.20
C ALA A 20 8.96 -0.09 -59.80
N LEU A 21 7.64 0.08 -59.69
CA LEU A 21 6.90 0.20 -58.43
C LEU A 21 7.25 -0.98 -57.52
N GLY A 22 8.02 -0.73 -56.47
CA GLY A 22 8.06 -1.57 -55.29
C GLY A 22 6.94 -1.11 -54.35
N ILE A 23 5.91 -1.93 -54.19
CA ILE A 23 4.93 -1.77 -53.11
C ILE A 23 5.68 -2.06 -51.80
N ALA A 24 6.15 -1.01 -51.14
CA ALA A 24 6.57 -1.08 -49.75
C ALA A 24 5.32 -1.13 -48.88
N LEU A 25 5.06 -2.27 -48.27
CA LEU A 25 4.13 -2.35 -47.14
C LEU A 25 4.73 -1.50 -46.02
N ALA A 26 4.17 -0.32 -45.81
CA ALA A 26 4.50 0.53 -44.68
C ALA A 26 4.09 -0.22 -43.39
N VAL A 27 5.08 -0.68 -42.64
CA VAL A 27 4.88 -0.99 -41.21
C VAL A 27 4.48 0.34 -40.56
N PRO A 28 3.37 0.42 -39.81
CA PRO A 28 3.04 1.64 -39.10
C PRO A 28 4.19 1.90 -38.12
N GLY A 29 4.91 3.01 -38.31
CA GLY A 29 5.88 3.46 -37.34
C GLY A 29 5.16 3.63 -36.00
N GLN A 30 5.67 2.98 -34.96
CA GLN A 30 5.32 3.34 -33.59
C GLN A 30 5.62 4.83 -33.44
N ALA A 31 4.54 5.61 -33.37
CA ALA A 31 4.63 6.99 -32.95
C ALA A 31 5.34 7.00 -31.59
N ALA A 32 6.38 7.82 -31.47
CA ALA A 32 6.91 8.18 -30.16
C ALA A 32 5.72 8.62 -29.28
N PRO A 33 5.69 8.22 -28.00
CA PRO A 33 4.63 8.67 -27.11
C PRO A 33 4.57 10.20 -27.15
N PRO A 34 3.37 10.79 -27.18
CA PRO A 34 3.23 12.24 -27.20
C PRO A 34 3.95 12.82 -25.96
N SER A 35 4.71 13.89 -26.16
CA SER A 35 5.39 14.58 -25.07
C SER A 35 4.37 15.08 -24.04
N ASP A 36 4.44 14.56 -22.82
CA ASP A 36 3.56 14.82 -21.65
C ASP A 36 3.37 16.29 -21.26
N SER A 37 4.14 17.21 -21.84
CA SER A 37 4.13 18.63 -21.48
C SER A 37 2.78 19.36 -21.69
N ALA A 38 1.85 18.79 -22.47
CA ALA A 38 0.54 19.39 -22.73
C ALA A 38 -0.59 18.84 -21.83
N GLN A 39 -0.35 17.76 -21.09
CA GLN A 39 -1.36 17.07 -20.29
C GLN A 39 -1.20 17.30 -18.78
N GLN A 40 -0.12 17.96 -18.36
CA GLN A 40 0.14 18.30 -16.96
C GLN A 40 -0.69 19.47 -16.42
N SER A 41 -1.22 20.37 -17.25
CA SER A 41 -1.77 21.66 -16.78
C SER A 41 -3.19 21.62 -16.22
N ASP A 42 -3.86 20.47 -16.14
CA ASP A 42 -5.29 20.37 -15.77
C ASP A 42 -5.58 19.32 -14.68
N ARG A 43 -4.56 18.91 -13.91
CA ARG A 43 -4.70 17.85 -12.88
C ARG A 43 -5.39 18.31 -11.58
N GLY A 44 -5.90 19.53 -11.51
CA GLY A 44 -6.53 20.06 -10.29
C GLY A 44 -5.56 20.23 -9.12
N THR A 45 -6.10 20.25 -7.90
CA THR A 45 -5.35 20.23 -6.64
C THR A 45 -5.37 18.84 -6.03
N GLN A 46 -4.37 18.56 -5.20
CA GLN A 46 -4.35 17.39 -4.31
C GLN A 46 -4.04 17.86 -2.90
N ARG A 47 -4.66 17.21 -1.92
CA ARG A 47 -4.40 17.46 -0.50
C ARG A 47 -3.21 16.63 -0.07
N VAL A 48 -2.25 17.28 0.59
CA VAL A 48 -1.10 16.62 1.18
C VAL A 48 -0.94 16.99 2.64
N GLU A 49 -0.44 16.04 3.39
CA GLU A 49 -0.11 16.18 4.80
C GLU A 49 1.38 16.40 5.00
N TYR A 50 1.77 17.21 5.99
CA TYR A 50 3.16 17.34 6.44
C TYR A 50 3.26 17.57 7.94
N PHE A 51 4.48 17.46 8.45
CA PHE A 51 4.76 17.41 9.88
C PHE A 51 5.81 18.46 10.25
N ASP A 52 5.51 19.37 11.18
CA ASP A 52 6.42 20.44 11.66
C ASP A 52 7.69 19.90 12.35
N GLY A 53 7.59 18.69 12.90
CA GLY A 53 8.63 17.95 13.57
C GLY A 53 8.07 16.67 14.20
N PRO A 54 8.94 15.84 14.80
CA PRO A 54 8.55 14.55 15.39
C PRO A 54 7.62 14.67 16.61
N GLU A 55 7.49 15.84 17.22
CA GLU A 55 6.59 16.09 18.36
C GLU A 55 5.48 17.09 18.03
N SER A 56 5.35 17.46 16.76
CA SER A 56 4.37 18.46 16.33
C SER A 56 3.05 17.82 15.92
N HIS A 57 1.99 18.59 16.02
CA HIS A 57 0.75 18.27 15.31
C HIS A 57 0.97 18.42 13.81
N PRO A 58 0.57 17.41 13.01
CA PRO A 58 0.61 17.49 11.56
C PRO A 58 -0.30 18.60 11.01
N ARG A 59 -0.14 18.91 9.72
CA ARG A 59 -0.90 19.93 9.01
C ARG A 59 -1.20 19.48 7.59
N GLN A 60 -2.35 19.91 7.07
CA GLN A 60 -2.73 19.66 5.68
C GLN A 60 -2.67 20.94 4.84
N VAL A 61 -2.39 20.76 3.55
CA VAL A 61 -2.42 21.82 2.56
C VAL A 61 -2.86 21.29 1.19
N GLU A 62 -3.56 22.12 0.42
CA GLU A 62 -3.85 21.82 -0.98
C GLU A 62 -2.70 22.33 -1.87
N ILE A 63 -2.11 21.42 -2.65
CA ILE A 63 -1.07 21.74 -3.62
C ILE A 63 -1.57 21.49 -5.04
N PRO A 64 -1.01 22.15 -6.07
CA PRO A 64 -1.23 21.73 -7.45
C PRO A 64 -0.83 20.26 -7.63
N ALA A 65 -1.70 19.45 -8.24
CA ALA A 65 -1.37 18.06 -8.58
C ALA A 65 -0.39 17.99 -9.76
N ALA A 66 -0.26 19.08 -10.51
CA ALA A 66 0.73 19.23 -11.57
C ALA A 66 2.11 19.50 -10.99
N MET A 67 3.10 18.69 -11.38
CA MET A 67 4.48 18.91 -10.98
C MET A 67 5.03 20.25 -11.46
N PRO A 68 5.73 21.02 -10.59
CA PRO A 68 6.38 22.26 -11.02
C PRO A 68 7.42 21.98 -12.12
N LYS A 69 7.31 22.70 -13.24
CA LYS A 69 8.19 22.56 -14.41
C LYS A 69 9.69 22.63 -14.11
N ARG A 70 10.07 23.29 -13.02
CA ARG A 70 11.48 23.38 -12.59
C ARG A 70 12.06 22.04 -12.12
N PHE A 71 11.20 21.14 -11.64
CA PHE A 71 11.56 19.81 -11.17
C PHE A 71 11.23 18.74 -12.21
N SER A 72 10.23 18.99 -13.06
CA SER A 72 9.86 18.08 -14.15
C SER A 72 11.01 17.83 -15.11
N GLY A 73 11.54 16.62 -15.13
CA GLY A 73 12.55 16.26 -16.13
C GLY A 73 13.50 15.17 -15.71
N SER A 74 13.04 13.94 -15.75
CA SER A 74 13.88 12.75 -15.76
C SER A 74 13.17 11.67 -16.58
N GLY A 75 13.92 11.07 -17.51
CA GLY A 75 13.50 9.85 -18.18
C GLY A 75 14.17 8.65 -17.50
N SER A 76 13.60 7.47 -17.72
CA SER A 76 14.10 6.19 -17.21
C SER A 76 15.60 5.99 -17.52
N VAL A 77 16.35 5.52 -16.53
CA VAL A 77 17.75 5.11 -16.67
C VAL A 77 17.81 3.60 -16.98
N ALA A 78 18.95 3.07 -17.46
CA ALA A 78 19.11 1.63 -17.65
C ALA A 78 19.14 0.91 -16.28
N GLY A 79 18.52 -0.28 -16.18
CA GLY A 79 18.39 -1.01 -14.91
C GLY A 79 17.28 -0.48 -13.99
N ASP A 80 16.40 0.37 -14.52
CA ASP A 80 15.33 0.99 -13.77
C ASP A 80 14.10 0.09 -13.59
N GLY A 81 13.58 0.04 -12.36
CA GLY A 81 12.35 -0.67 -12.02
C GLY A 81 12.52 -2.11 -11.56
N ASP A 82 13.74 -2.53 -11.23
CA ASP A 82 13.96 -3.84 -10.63
C ASP A 82 13.23 -3.94 -9.29
N VAL A 83 12.69 -5.14 -9.01
CA VAL A 83 11.91 -5.41 -7.82
C VAL A 83 12.59 -6.50 -7.00
N THR A 84 12.88 -6.20 -5.74
CA THR A 84 13.56 -7.10 -4.80
C THR A 84 12.68 -7.35 -3.57
N PRO A 85 12.42 -8.61 -3.18
CA PRO A 85 11.71 -8.90 -1.94
C PRO A 85 12.57 -8.53 -0.72
N ILE A 86 11.98 -7.78 0.20
CA ILE A 86 12.50 -7.58 1.56
C ILE A 86 11.88 -8.61 2.50
N VAL A 87 10.57 -8.83 2.37
CA VAL A 87 9.81 -9.86 3.10
C VAL A 87 8.87 -10.55 2.13
N GLU A 88 8.84 -11.89 2.17
CA GLU A 88 7.94 -12.71 1.36
C GLU A 88 7.31 -13.79 2.26
N ASN A 89 6.09 -13.52 2.75
CA ASN A 89 5.36 -14.40 3.66
C ASN A 89 4.31 -15.27 2.95
N GLY A 90 4.11 -15.09 1.64
CA GLY A 90 3.18 -15.87 0.83
C GLY A 90 2.91 -15.26 -0.54
N GLY A 91 2.02 -15.88 -1.29
CA GLY A 91 1.62 -15.37 -2.61
C GLY A 91 0.93 -14.01 -2.53
N THR A 92 1.16 -13.17 -3.54
CA THR A 92 0.45 -11.91 -3.76
C THR A 92 -1.07 -12.14 -3.84
N GLY A 93 -1.84 -11.33 -3.11
CA GLY A 93 -3.30 -11.49 -2.95
C GLY A 93 -3.74 -12.37 -1.77
N ASP A 94 -2.81 -13.11 -1.15
CA ASP A 94 -3.01 -13.75 0.15
C ASP A 94 -2.38 -12.93 1.29
N LYS A 95 -1.65 -11.88 0.95
CA LYS A 95 -0.87 -10.99 1.82
C LYS A 95 -1.16 -9.55 1.42
N LEU A 96 -0.89 -8.63 2.33
CA LEU A 96 -0.84 -7.20 2.05
C LEU A 96 0.53 -6.89 1.47
N ASP A 97 0.57 -6.42 0.23
CA ASP A 97 1.80 -6.13 -0.49
C ASP A 97 2.17 -4.65 -0.37
N ILE A 98 3.31 -4.34 0.28
CA ILE A 98 3.86 -2.98 0.40
C ILE A 98 4.94 -2.78 -0.66
N ALA A 99 4.79 -1.74 -1.50
CA ALA A 99 5.83 -1.30 -2.42
C ALA A 99 6.60 -0.12 -1.83
N ILE A 100 7.87 -0.34 -1.49
CA ILE A 100 8.81 0.71 -1.08
C ILE A 100 9.61 1.14 -2.30
N ILE A 101 9.54 2.41 -2.69
CA ILE A 101 10.14 2.95 -3.91
C ILE A 101 11.18 4.01 -3.54
N GLY A 102 12.42 3.85 -4.02
CA GLY A 102 13.52 4.77 -3.69
C GLY A 102 13.66 5.88 -4.72
N ASP A 103 13.75 7.14 -4.30
CA ASP A 103 14.05 8.29 -5.18
C ASP A 103 15.30 9.06 -4.77
N GLY A 104 16.03 9.60 -5.75
CA GLY A 104 17.31 10.27 -5.52
C GLY A 104 18.49 9.33 -5.28
N TYR A 105 18.32 8.01 -5.51
CA TYR A 105 19.41 7.03 -5.48
C TYR A 105 19.86 6.73 -6.91
N THR A 106 21.15 6.94 -7.19
CA THR A 106 21.76 6.52 -8.47
C THR A 106 21.99 5.00 -8.50
N GLU A 107 22.35 4.46 -9.67
CA GLU A 107 22.69 3.03 -9.82
C GLU A 107 23.74 2.57 -8.80
N GLY A 108 24.72 3.42 -8.47
CA GLY A 108 25.76 3.13 -7.48
C GLY A 108 25.31 3.22 -6.02
N GLU A 109 24.06 3.64 -5.75
CA GLU A 109 23.50 3.87 -4.42
C GLU A 109 22.31 2.92 -4.12
N LEU A 110 21.98 1.99 -5.03
CA LEU A 110 20.86 1.06 -4.82
C LEU A 110 21.05 0.15 -3.60
N GLU A 111 22.28 -0.22 -3.24
CA GLU A 111 22.55 -0.94 -1.99
C GLU A 111 22.17 -0.11 -0.74
N GLN A 112 22.35 1.22 -0.80
CA GLN A 112 21.90 2.11 0.26
C GLN A 112 20.38 2.18 0.28
N PHE A 113 19.72 2.34 -0.87
CA PHE A 113 18.25 2.30 -0.95
C PHE A 113 17.68 1.01 -0.35
N HIS A 114 18.22 -0.16 -0.71
CA HIS A 114 17.76 -1.44 -0.14
C HIS A 114 18.00 -1.55 1.36
N THR A 115 19.00 -0.85 1.89
CA THR A 115 19.23 -0.73 3.34
C THR A 115 18.15 0.15 3.97
N ASP A 116 17.93 1.34 3.43
CA ASP A 116 16.91 2.29 3.92
C ASP A 116 15.50 1.68 3.86
N ALA A 117 15.20 0.91 2.82
CA ALA A 117 13.93 0.20 2.67
C ALA A 117 13.74 -0.91 3.72
N LYS A 118 14.81 -1.63 4.07
CA LYS A 118 14.77 -2.62 5.17
C LYS A 118 14.59 -1.95 6.51
N GLU A 119 15.29 -0.84 6.75
CA GLU A 119 15.18 -0.07 8.00
C GLU A 119 13.79 0.55 8.15
N SER A 120 13.23 1.10 7.07
CA SER A 120 11.85 1.60 7.03
C SER A 120 10.83 0.50 7.36
N TRP A 121 10.97 -0.68 6.75
CA TRP A 121 10.15 -1.83 7.11
C TRP A 121 10.33 -2.26 8.57
N THR A 122 11.56 -2.33 9.07
CA THR A 122 11.82 -2.68 10.48
C THR A 122 11.13 -1.70 11.43
N ALA A 123 11.24 -0.38 11.18
CA ALA A 123 10.59 0.63 11.98
C ALA A 123 9.05 0.50 11.99
N LEU A 124 8.44 0.19 10.84
CA LEU A 124 7.01 -0.12 10.75
C LEU A 124 6.64 -1.40 11.51
N ALA A 125 7.39 -2.46 11.28
CA ALA A 125 7.15 -3.79 11.84
C ALA A 125 7.33 -3.85 13.37
N ASP A 126 7.97 -2.85 13.97
CA ASP A 126 8.13 -2.70 15.42
C ASP A 126 6.95 -1.99 16.10
N VAL A 127 6.01 -1.41 15.34
CA VAL A 127 4.81 -0.75 15.87
C VAL A 127 3.61 -1.69 15.84
N GLU A 128 2.84 -1.77 16.93
CA GLU A 128 1.59 -2.53 16.93
C GLU A 128 0.48 -1.79 16.15
N PRO A 129 -0.34 -2.49 15.32
CA PRO A 129 -0.46 -3.94 15.26
C PRO A 129 0.46 -4.65 14.24
N TYR A 130 1.38 -3.95 13.56
CA TYR A 130 2.29 -4.59 12.61
C TYR A 130 3.13 -5.67 13.28
N THR A 131 3.65 -5.42 14.48
CA THR A 131 4.45 -6.39 15.25
C THR A 131 3.77 -7.75 15.36
N THR A 132 2.50 -7.77 15.79
CA THR A 132 1.71 -9.00 15.90
C THR A 132 1.39 -9.63 14.53
N TYR A 133 1.15 -8.80 13.52
CA TYR A 133 0.66 -9.22 12.20
C TYR A 133 1.73 -9.23 11.10
N GLN A 134 3.03 -9.22 11.42
CA GLN A 134 4.11 -9.14 10.41
C GLN A 134 3.98 -10.20 9.31
N LYS A 135 3.43 -11.38 9.62
CA LYS A 135 3.20 -12.46 8.65
C LYS A 135 2.05 -12.20 7.66
N SER A 136 1.31 -11.10 7.80
CA SER A 136 0.30 -10.63 6.85
C SER A 136 0.91 -9.92 5.66
N PHE A 137 2.19 -9.55 5.71
CA PHE A 137 2.79 -8.62 4.76
C PHE A 137 3.78 -9.31 3.83
N ASN A 138 3.78 -8.88 2.57
CA ASN A 138 4.93 -8.93 1.68
C ASN A 138 5.46 -7.50 1.52
N VAL A 139 6.78 -7.37 1.35
CA VAL A 139 7.43 -6.07 1.20
C VAL A 139 8.41 -6.12 0.04
N TRP A 140 8.23 -5.21 -0.91
CA TRP A 140 8.95 -5.15 -2.16
C TRP A 140 9.72 -3.83 -2.24
N ALA A 141 11.04 -3.88 -2.40
CA ALA A 141 11.82 -2.73 -2.82
C ALA A 141 11.73 -2.58 -4.34
N VAL A 142 11.42 -1.37 -4.81
CA VAL A 142 11.34 -1.03 -6.23
C VAL A 142 12.36 0.05 -6.54
N ASP A 143 13.30 -0.28 -7.43
CA ASP A 143 14.43 0.58 -7.77
C ASP A 143 13.98 1.66 -8.78
N ALA A 144 13.71 2.89 -8.30
CA ALA A 144 13.52 4.04 -9.18
C ALA A 144 14.85 4.79 -9.37
N VAL A 145 15.61 4.35 -10.36
CA VAL A 145 17.00 4.75 -10.56
C VAL A 145 17.09 6.20 -10.99
N SER A 146 17.69 7.03 -10.16
CA SER A 146 17.83 8.48 -10.37
C SER A 146 19.11 8.83 -11.12
N GLN A 147 19.09 9.93 -11.89
CA GLN A 147 20.28 10.42 -12.61
C GLN A 147 21.25 11.15 -11.68
N GLU A 148 20.73 11.74 -10.61
CA GLU A 148 21.50 12.49 -9.63
C GLU A 148 21.21 11.96 -8.22
N SER A 149 22.25 11.95 -7.39
CA SER A 149 22.15 11.66 -5.96
C SER A 149 21.53 12.85 -5.21
N GLY A 150 20.63 12.54 -4.28
CA GLY A 150 19.87 13.51 -3.50
C GLY A 150 18.56 13.94 -4.16
N VAL A 151 17.76 14.75 -3.46
CA VAL A 151 16.47 15.28 -3.95
C VAL A 151 16.48 16.80 -4.07
N SER A 152 15.53 17.36 -4.83
CA SER A 152 15.44 18.82 -4.99
C SER A 152 15.07 19.51 -3.67
N GLY A 153 15.52 20.74 -3.45
CA GLY A 153 15.27 21.49 -2.21
C GLY A 153 16.19 21.15 -1.02
N ASP A 154 17.23 20.33 -1.25
CA ASP A 154 18.26 19.94 -0.29
C ASP A 154 19.67 20.16 -0.90
N PRO A 155 20.57 20.97 -0.29
CA PRO A 155 20.48 21.58 1.05
C PRO A 155 19.52 22.76 1.18
N ASP A 156 19.21 23.47 0.10
CA ASP A 156 18.37 24.68 0.12
C ASP A 156 17.31 24.67 -0.98
N GLN A 157 16.30 25.55 -0.85
CA GLN A 157 15.15 25.65 -1.75
C GLN A 157 15.53 25.87 -3.24
N GLY A 158 16.75 26.35 -3.52
CA GLY A 158 17.25 26.57 -4.88
C GLY A 158 17.85 25.31 -5.52
N ALA A 159 18.14 24.26 -4.75
CA ALA A 159 18.70 23.02 -5.27
C ALA A 159 17.68 22.29 -6.17
N VAL A 160 18.12 21.92 -7.37
CA VAL A 160 17.33 21.15 -8.34
C VAL A 160 18.12 19.91 -8.72
N LYS A 161 17.47 18.75 -8.65
CA LYS A 161 18.03 17.42 -8.92
C LYS A 161 17.12 16.68 -9.89
N LYS A 162 17.71 15.94 -10.83
CA LYS A 162 16.99 15.05 -11.74
C LYS A 162 16.86 13.65 -11.13
N THR A 163 15.79 13.45 -10.38
CA THR A 163 15.48 12.18 -9.71
C THR A 163 14.37 11.44 -10.44
N ALA A 164 14.21 10.14 -10.22
CA ALA A 164 13.24 9.31 -10.92
C ALA A 164 11.80 9.77 -10.67
N LEU A 165 11.46 10.14 -9.43
CA LEU A 165 10.10 10.51 -9.01
C LEU A 165 9.89 12.03 -8.85
N ASP A 166 10.89 12.84 -9.20
CA ASP A 166 10.90 14.29 -9.02
C ASP A 166 10.62 14.72 -7.56
N SER A 167 11.14 13.97 -6.58
CA SER A 167 11.03 14.30 -5.16
C SER A 167 11.63 15.68 -4.87
N HIS A 168 10.90 16.48 -4.08
CA HIS A 168 11.35 17.82 -3.72
C HIS A 168 10.80 18.30 -2.38
N PHE A 169 11.67 18.90 -1.58
CA PHE A 169 11.31 19.70 -0.42
C PHE A 169 10.72 21.06 -0.82
N TRP A 170 10.24 21.83 0.16
CA TRP A 170 9.68 23.18 -0.03
C TRP A 170 8.46 23.21 -0.96
N CYS A 171 7.75 22.10 -1.05
CA CYS A 171 6.42 22.07 -1.62
C CYS A 171 5.53 23.03 -0.81
N ASP A 172 4.73 23.84 -1.49
CA ASP A 172 4.00 24.98 -0.89
C ASP A 172 4.84 25.90 0.03
N ASN A 173 6.12 26.16 -0.32
CA ASN A 173 7.07 26.94 0.50
C ASN A 173 7.29 26.40 1.93
N THR A 174 6.93 25.13 2.18
CA THR A 174 7.04 24.46 3.46
C THR A 174 8.25 23.54 3.44
N GLU A 175 9.35 23.91 4.12
CA GLU A 175 10.66 23.23 3.98
C GLU A 175 10.59 21.71 4.05
N ARG A 176 9.91 21.17 5.07
CA ARG A 176 9.82 19.72 5.35
C ARG A 176 8.77 18.98 4.53
N LEU A 177 7.93 19.68 3.77
CA LEU A 177 6.93 19.03 2.92
C LEU A 177 7.64 18.47 1.68
N LEU A 178 7.83 17.15 1.68
CA LEU A 178 8.55 16.38 0.68
C LEU A 178 7.56 15.80 -0.34
N CYS A 179 7.39 16.50 -1.45
CA CYS A 179 6.43 16.13 -2.48
C CYS A 179 7.05 15.30 -3.62
N VAL A 180 6.22 14.54 -4.34
CA VAL A 180 6.61 13.63 -5.44
C VAL A 180 5.66 13.78 -6.65
N ASP A 181 6.08 13.33 -7.84
CA ASP A 181 5.18 13.13 -8.96
C ASP A 181 4.40 11.82 -8.79
N THR A 182 3.12 11.91 -8.39
CA THR A 182 2.28 10.75 -8.10
C THR A 182 2.05 9.86 -9.33
N ALA A 183 2.09 10.39 -10.55
CA ALA A 183 1.97 9.58 -11.76
C ALA A 183 3.23 8.76 -12.04
N LYS A 184 4.41 9.30 -11.69
CA LYS A 184 5.65 8.52 -11.75
C LYS A 184 5.66 7.45 -10.66
N VAL A 185 5.26 7.80 -9.44
CA VAL A 185 5.11 6.83 -8.32
C VAL A 185 4.23 5.65 -8.76
N GLU A 186 3.07 5.93 -9.36
CA GLU A 186 2.18 4.90 -9.88
C GLU A 186 2.86 3.99 -10.91
N SER A 187 3.65 4.56 -11.83
CA SER A 187 4.36 3.78 -12.85
C SER A 187 5.40 2.80 -12.28
N TYR A 188 5.98 3.11 -11.11
CA TYR A 188 6.89 2.22 -10.40
C TYR A 188 6.15 1.25 -9.49
N ALA A 189 5.10 1.69 -8.80
CA ALA A 189 4.24 0.82 -7.99
C ALA A 189 3.67 -0.33 -8.85
N ALA A 190 3.30 -0.05 -10.10
CA ALA A 190 2.82 -1.04 -11.07
C ALA A 190 3.85 -2.12 -11.45
N LYS A 191 5.14 -1.94 -11.11
CA LYS A 191 6.19 -2.94 -11.35
C LYS A 191 6.22 -4.01 -10.24
N ALA A 192 5.75 -3.68 -9.03
CA ALA A 192 5.66 -4.64 -7.93
C ALA A 192 4.55 -5.69 -8.21
N PRO A 193 4.64 -6.92 -7.64
CA PRO A 193 3.65 -7.98 -7.89
C PRO A 193 2.20 -7.57 -7.60
N ALA A 194 2.00 -6.87 -6.48
CA ALA A 194 0.85 -6.00 -6.20
C ALA A 194 1.33 -4.89 -5.25
N ALA A 195 0.59 -3.79 -5.21
CA ALA A 195 0.82 -2.74 -4.24
C ALA A 195 -0.53 -2.34 -3.64
N ASP A 196 -0.73 -2.68 -2.37
CA ASP A 196 -1.85 -2.21 -1.55
C ASP A 196 -1.49 -0.91 -0.82
N LEU A 197 -0.19 -0.73 -0.54
CA LEU A 197 0.38 0.46 0.10
C LEU A 197 1.68 0.87 -0.61
N VAL A 198 1.88 2.17 -0.80
CA VAL A 198 3.12 2.72 -1.37
C VAL A 198 3.84 3.60 -0.37
N ILE A 199 5.13 3.33 -0.20
CA ILE A 199 6.06 4.17 0.59
C ILE A 199 7.17 4.64 -0.35
N VAL A 200 7.41 5.94 -0.41
CA VAL A 200 8.53 6.53 -1.14
C VAL A 200 9.61 6.97 -0.16
N ILE A 201 10.83 6.49 -0.38
CA ILE A 201 12.01 6.89 0.39
C ILE A 201 12.85 7.85 -0.45
N ALA A 202 13.05 9.08 0.02
CA ALA A 202 13.95 10.03 -0.61
C ALA A 202 15.36 9.90 -0.05
N ASN A 203 16.37 9.87 -0.94
CA ASN A 203 17.78 9.92 -0.56
C ASN A 203 18.15 11.29 0.02
N SER A 204 17.88 11.50 1.30
CA SER A 204 18.21 12.71 2.04
C SER A 204 18.28 12.42 3.53
N SER A 205 19.10 13.18 4.25
CA SER A 205 19.10 13.21 5.72
C SER A 205 18.25 14.34 6.30
N LYS A 206 17.75 15.26 5.47
CA LYS A 206 16.87 16.36 5.90
C LYS A 206 15.54 15.79 6.38
N TYR A 207 15.05 16.26 7.52
CA TYR A 207 13.73 15.84 8.01
C TYR A 207 12.62 16.31 7.06
N GLY A 208 11.74 15.38 6.71
CA GLY A 208 10.50 15.68 6.03
C GLY A 208 9.89 14.46 5.36
N GLY A 209 8.68 14.66 4.89
CA GLY A 209 7.79 13.63 4.40
C GLY A 209 6.43 14.22 4.08
N ALA A 210 5.57 13.40 3.50
CA ALA A 210 4.22 13.79 3.17
C ALA A 210 3.27 12.59 3.08
N GLY A 211 2.02 12.86 3.43
CA GLY A 211 0.89 11.97 3.21
C GLY A 211 0.07 12.36 2.00
N TYR A 212 -0.27 11.38 1.16
CA TYR A 212 -1.22 11.54 0.07
C TYR A 212 -2.41 10.62 0.31
N SER A 213 -3.50 11.18 0.84
CA SER A 213 -4.77 10.47 1.01
C SER A 213 -5.66 10.64 -0.22
N GLY A 214 -6.40 9.57 -0.58
CA GLY A 214 -7.40 9.62 -1.65
C GLY A 214 -6.85 9.74 -3.07
N VAL A 215 -5.60 9.29 -3.31
CA VAL A 215 -4.97 9.29 -4.64
C VAL A 215 -5.68 8.31 -5.56
N GLN A 216 -6.36 8.81 -6.58
CA GLN A 216 -6.92 7.96 -7.64
C GLN A 216 -5.77 7.40 -8.48
N ASN A 217 -5.69 6.07 -8.55
CA ASN A 217 -4.66 5.35 -9.28
C ASN A 217 -5.23 4.09 -9.93
N GLY A 218 -4.56 3.57 -10.95
CA GLY A 218 -4.93 2.34 -11.67
C GLY A 218 -4.32 1.06 -11.10
N VAL A 219 -3.46 1.16 -10.08
CA VAL A 219 -2.75 0.02 -9.49
C VAL A 219 -3.55 -0.62 -8.35
N GLY A 220 -4.30 0.18 -7.59
CA GLY A 220 -5.18 -0.25 -6.50
C GLY A 220 -4.67 0.03 -5.08
N TYR A 221 -3.56 0.77 -4.90
CA TYR A 221 -3.07 1.11 -3.57
C TYR A 221 -3.93 2.19 -2.88
N ASP A 222 -3.96 2.19 -1.55
CA ASP A 222 -4.83 3.06 -0.75
C ASP A 222 -4.24 4.46 -0.48
N GLY A 223 -2.91 4.62 -0.53
CA GLY A 223 -2.23 5.89 -0.32
C GLY A 223 -0.73 5.87 -0.62
N ILE A 224 -0.12 7.05 -0.60
CA ILE A 224 1.34 7.23 -0.71
C ILE A 224 1.83 7.92 0.56
N ALA A 225 2.84 7.34 1.20
CA ALA A 225 3.62 8.00 2.23
C ALA A 225 5.01 8.33 1.70
N THR A 226 5.54 9.51 1.96
CA THR A 226 6.93 9.87 1.64
C THR A 226 7.71 10.15 2.91
N HIS A 227 8.97 9.74 2.97
CA HIS A 227 9.89 10.15 4.01
C HIS A 227 11.34 10.16 3.53
N SER A 228 12.19 10.92 4.21
CA SER A 228 13.64 10.87 4.01
C SER A 228 14.24 9.57 4.56
N GLY A 229 15.07 8.89 3.78
CA GLY A 229 15.72 7.63 4.17
C GLY A 229 16.78 7.80 5.26
N GLY A 230 17.60 8.84 5.16
CA GLY A 230 18.67 9.14 6.12
C GLY A 230 18.19 9.86 7.39
N ASN A 231 16.90 9.76 7.76
CA ASN A 231 16.33 10.46 8.90
C ASN A 231 15.31 9.59 9.65
N GLU A 232 15.71 9.03 10.80
CA GLU A 232 14.86 8.14 11.61
C GLU A 232 13.52 8.77 12.01
N GLN A 233 13.51 10.09 12.30
CA GLN A 233 12.29 10.79 12.70
C GLN A 233 11.31 10.94 11.54
N ALA A 234 11.80 11.01 10.30
CA ALA A 234 10.94 11.06 9.12
C ALA A 234 10.19 9.73 8.91
N GLY A 235 10.75 8.59 9.33
CA GLY A 235 10.07 7.29 9.26
C GLY A 235 8.74 7.25 10.03
N GLN A 236 8.59 8.03 11.11
CA GLN A 236 7.33 8.14 11.85
C GLN A 236 6.19 8.71 11.00
N ILE A 237 6.51 9.53 9.98
CA ILE A 237 5.53 10.03 9.02
C ILE A 237 4.89 8.86 8.30
N ALA A 238 5.70 7.93 7.77
CA ALA A 238 5.17 6.76 7.08
C ALA A 238 4.22 5.93 7.96
N ILE A 239 4.55 5.76 9.24
CA ILE A 239 3.70 5.02 10.20
C ILE A 239 2.34 5.71 10.35
N HIS A 240 2.31 7.03 10.54
CA HIS A 240 1.08 7.82 10.58
C HIS A 240 0.24 7.64 9.30
N GLU A 241 0.87 7.81 8.12
CA GLU A 241 0.18 7.74 6.84
C GLU A 241 -0.43 6.35 6.53
N THR A 242 0.20 5.29 7.05
CA THR A 242 -0.40 3.96 6.97
C THR A 242 -1.70 3.84 7.76
N GLY A 243 -1.89 4.68 8.79
CA GLY A 243 -3.13 4.79 9.56
C GLY A 243 -4.32 5.20 8.71
N HIS A 244 -4.12 6.18 7.81
CA HIS A 244 -5.13 6.55 6.81
C HIS A 244 -5.34 5.43 5.79
N SER A 245 -4.25 4.95 5.20
CA SER A 245 -4.31 4.03 4.06
C SER A 245 -4.94 2.68 4.44
N LEU A 246 -4.51 2.09 5.56
CA LEU A 246 -4.96 0.77 5.98
C LEU A 246 -6.06 0.83 7.04
N GLY A 247 -6.02 1.80 7.94
CA GLY A 247 -7.00 1.93 9.02
C GLY A 247 -8.24 2.72 8.63
N HIS A 248 -8.19 3.49 7.55
CA HIS A 248 -9.18 4.54 7.25
C HIS A 248 -9.42 5.44 8.47
N LEU A 249 -8.33 5.75 9.17
CA LEU A 249 -8.35 6.66 10.31
C LEU A 249 -8.39 8.10 9.79
N ALA A 250 -9.12 8.97 10.48
CA ALA A 250 -8.99 10.41 10.31
C ALA A 250 -7.88 10.95 11.20
N ASP A 251 -7.47 12.17 10.90
CA ASP A 251 -6.60 12.94 11.77
C ASP A 251 -7.25 13.32 13.09
N GLU A 252 -6.49 13.21 14.16
CA GLU A 252 -6.93 13.49 15.53
C GLU A 252 -6.42 14.85 16.06
N TYR A 253 -5.62 15.57 15.26
CA TYR A 253 -5.20 16.92 15.59
C TYR A 253 -6.22 17.97 15.16
N ALA A 254 -6.18 19.11 15.85
CA ALA A 254 -6.99 20.29 15.56
C ALA A 254 -6.09 21.53 15.55
N TYR A 255 -6.30 22.42 14.59
CA TYR A 255 -5.55 23.68 14.49
C TYR A 255 -6.42 24.87 14.05
N GLU A 256 -7.63 24.63 13.55
CA GLU A 256 -8.56 25.70 13.20
C GLU A 256 -9.46 25.99 14.40
N GLU A 257 -9.44 27.23 14.88
CA GLU A 257 -10.41 27.73 15.87
C GLU A 257 -11.81 27.77 15.26
N SER A 258 -12.43 26.60 15.20
CA SER A 258 -13.63 26.31 14.43
C SER A 258 -14.47 25.24 15.14
N GLU A 259 -15.76 25.22 14.81
CA GLU A 259 -16.71 24.29 15.38
C GLU A 259 -17.34 23.49 14.24
N TYR A 260 -17.17 22.16 14.28
CA TYR A 260 -17.83 21.26 13.37
C TYR A 260 -19.31 21.13 13.75
N THR A 261 -20.20 21.39 12.78
CA THR A 261 -21.66 21.34 12.96
C THR A 261 -22.35 20.38 11.98
N GLY A 262 -21.55 19.55 11.31
CA GLY A 262 -22.03 18.57 10.33
C GLY A 262 -22.59 17.30 10.98
N GLU A 263 -22.91 16.33 10.13
CA GLU A 263 -23.37 15.01 10.56
C GLU A 263 -22.23 14.14 11.11
N GLU A 264 -22.59 12.99 11.68
CA GLU A 264 -21.61 11.99 12.12
C GLU A 264 -20.65 11.59 10.99
N THR A 265 -19.38 11.52 11.34
CA THR A 265 -18.25 11.19 10.47
C THR A 265 -18.26 9.72 10.05
N GLY A 266 -17.63 9.40 8.92
CA GLY A 266 -17.45 8.02 8.46
C GLY A 266 -16.32 7.30 9.19
N ASP A 267 -15.26 8.02 9.55
CA ASP A 267 -14.02 7.48 10.12
C ASP A 267 -14.26 6.87 11.50
N VAL A 268 -13.51 5.84 11.85
CA VAL A 268 -13.79 5.09 13.08
C VAL A 268 -13.25 5.77 14.34
N ASN A 269 -12.32 6.71 14.22
CA ASN A 269 -11.66 7.42 15.32
C ASN A 269 -12.09 8.89 15.47
N THR A 270 -13.20 9.28 14.83
CA THR A 270 -13.85 10.58 15.08
C THR A 270 -15.34 10.41 15.30
N THR A 271 -15.93 11.34 16.05
CA THR A 271 -17.39 11.37 16.30
C THR A 271 -17.88 12.78 16.64
N VAL A 272 -19.16 13.05 16.38
CA VAL A 272 -19.87 14.23 16.91
C VAL A 272 -20.45 14.01 18.31
N HIS A 273 -20.37 12.78 18.83
CA HIS A 273 -20.99 12.37 20.08
C HIS A 273 -20.02 12.40 21.27
N THR A 274 -20.54 12.82 22.42
CA THR A 274 -19.84 12.71 23.70
C THR A 274 -19.67 11.25 24.14
N ALA A 275 -18.80 10.99 25.12
CA ALA A 275 -18.56 9.65 25.65
C ALA A 275 -19.84 8.98 26.20
N ASP A 276 -20.70 9.75 26.87
CA ASP A 276 -21.97 9.26 27.40
C ASP A 276 -22.94 8.85 26.26
N GLU A 277 -22.99 9.64 25.18
CA GLU A 277 -23.83 9.34 24.01
C GLU A 277 -23.31 8.12 23.24
N LEU A 278 -21.99 8.00 23.05
CA LEU A 278 -21.38 6.78 22.49
C LEU A 278 -21.76 5.55 23.33
N GLY A 279 -21.59 5.63 24.65
CA GLY A 279 -21.91 4.54 25.57
C GLY A 279 -23.38 4.15 25.55
N GLN A 280 -24.30 5.12 25.49
CA GLN A 280 -25.74 4.88 25.41
C GLN A 280 -26.18 4.29 24.07
N ASN A 281 -25.60 4.76 22.97
CA ASN A 281 -25.97 4.36 21.61
C ASN A 281 -25.24 3.09 21.14
N GLY A 282 -24.13 2.72 21.79
CA GLY A 282 -23.30 1.58 21.39
C GLY A 282 -22.61 1.79 20.04
N THR A 283 -22.24 3.04 19.71
CA THR A 283 -21.65 3.41 18.41
C THR A 283 -20.13 3.59 18.50
N LYS A 284 -19.45 3.55 17.34
CA LYS A 284 -18.01 3.80 17.20
C LYS A 284 -17.18 2.96 18.20
N TRP A 285 -16.46 3.59 19.11
CA TRP A 285 -15.61 2.95 20.11
C TRP A 285 -16.26 2.80 21.49
N ALA A 286 -17.60 2.81 21.60
CA ALA A 286 -18.32 2.67 22.86
C ALA A 286 -17.82 1.50 23.74
N GLN A 287 -17.48 0.37 23.11
CA GLN A 287 -16.93 -0.84 23.73
C GLN A 287 -15.51 -0.71 24.34
N TRP A 288 -14.83 0.40 24.07
CA TRP A 288 -13.50 0.71 24.59
C TRP A 288 -13.54 1.80 25.67
N LEU A 289 -14.67 2.49 25.89
CA LEU A 289 -14.76 3.58 26.86
C LEU A 289 -14.27 3.15 28.25
N GLY A 290 -13.34 3.94 28.81
CA GLY A 290 -12.71 3.71 30.10
C GLY A 290 -11.53 2.74 30.09
N GLU A 291 -11.23 2.09 28.97
CA GLU A 291 -10.07 1.20 28.85
C GLU A 291 -8.78 2.00 28.76
N SER A 292 -7.69 1.46 29.33
CA SER A 292 -6.36 2.03 29.12
C SER A 292 -5.90 1.83 27.68
N THR A 293 -5.11 2.78 27.18
CA THR A 293 -4.65 2.78 25.79
C THR A 293 -3.12 3.02 25.73
N PRO A 294 -2.39 2.37 24.79
CA PRO A 294 -0.92 2.32 24.81
C PRO A 294 -0.24 3.65 24.46
N ASP A 295 -0.90 4.48 23.65
CA ASP A 295 -0.64 5.90 23.43
C ASP A 295 -0.73 6.77 24.71
N GLY A 296 -1.30 6.23 25.78
CA GLY A 296 -1.36 6.84 27.10
C GLY A 296 -2.77 7.25 27.51
N GLY A 297 -3.06 7.17 28.82
CA GLY A 297 -4.36 7.54 29.37
C GLY A 297 -5.43 6.48 29.16
N THR A 298 -6.67 6.91 28.96
CA THR A 298 -7.85 6.05 28.81
C THR A 298 -8.70 6.47 27.62
N ILE A 299 -9.44 5.55 27.05
CA ILE A 299 -10.38 5.85 25.97
C ILE A 299 -11.59 6.61 26.51
N GLY A 300 -11.90 7.73 25.87
CA GLY A 300 -13.01 8.61 26.17
C GLY A 300 -13.55 9.24 24.89
N ALA A 301 -14.03 10.47 24.98
CA ALA A 301 -14.34 11.31 23.82
C ALA A 301 -13.75 12.69 24.09
N TYR A 302 -12.59 12.95 23.53
CA TYR A 302 -11.80 14.16 23.78
C TYR A 302 -12.07 15.18 22.68
N GLU A 303 -12.58 16.36 23.06
CA GLU A 303 -12.95 17.38 22.07
C GLU A 303 -11.70 17.88 21.31
N GLY A 304 -11.88 18.11 20.02
CA GLY A 304 -10.84 18.49 19.07
C GLY A 304 -10.39 17.30 18.24
N ALA A 305 -10.75 17.27 16.96
CA ALA A 305 -10.35 16.24 16.00
C ALA A 305 -10.64 16.72 14.58
N ALA A 306 -10.06 16.06 13.57
CA ALA A 306 -10.24 16.37 12.16
C ALA A 306 -10.22 17.88 11.89
N TYR A 307 -9.13 18.53 12.35
CA TYR A 307 -8.80 19.94 12.15
C TYR A 307 -9.65 20.95 12.96
N HIS A 308 -10.79 20.54 13.51
CA HIS A 308 -11.71 21.39 14.27
C HIS A 308 -11.43 21.35 15.77
N THR A 309 -11.32 22.51 16.42
CA THR A 309 -11.11 22.57 17.88
C THR A 309 -12.36 22.24 18.70
N ARG A 310 -13.57 22.32 18.11
CA ARG A 310 -14.86 22.04 18.76
C ARG A 310 -15.80 21.22 17.89
N GLY A 311 -16.74 20.51 18.52
CA GLY A 311 -17.83 19.78 17.85
C GLY A 311 -17.47 18.40 17.28
N LEU A 312 -16.20 18.01 17.32
CA LEU A 312 -15.73 16.64 17.05
C LEU A 312 -14.87 16.14 18.19
N TYR A 313 -14.92 14.82 18.41
CA TYR A 313 -14.20 14.11 19.46
C TYR A 313 -13.33 12.99 18.89
N ARG A 314 -12.16 12.80 19.48
CA ARG A 314 -11.24 11.68 19.25
C ARG A 314 -11.24 10.70 20.44
N PRO A 315 -10.79 9.44 20.27
CA PRO A 315 -10.92 8.40 21.28
C PRO A 315 -9.96 8.54 22.46
N SER A 316 -8.75 9.09 22.27
CA SER A 316 -7.73 9.23 23.31
C SER A 316 -7.20 10.66 23.40
N GLU A 317 -6.48 10.99 24.48
CA GLU A 317 -5.90 12.32 24.62
C GLU A 317 -4.90 12.62 23.50
N ASP A 318 -4.08 11.64 23.13
CA ASP A 318 -3.04 11.75 22.11
C ASP A 318 -2.86 10.38 21.45
N SER A 319 -2.41 10.33 20.20
CA SER A 319 -2.09 9.09 19.47
C SER A 319 -1.19 9.44 18.29
N ILE A 320 -0.68 8.44 17.56
CA ILE A 320 0.09 8.73 16.35
C ILE A 320 -0.70 9.53 15.31
N MET A 321 -2.04 9.38 15.28
CA MET A 321 -2.91 10.15 14.40
C MET A 321 -3.08 11.62 14.84
N ARG A 322 -2.49 12.00 15.98
CA ARG A 322 -2.48 13.37 16.51
C ARG A 322 -1.07 13.97 16.59
N THR A 323 -0.11 13.17 17.03
CA THR A 323 1.28 13.58 17.29
C THR A 323 2.21 12.43 16.93
N LEU A 324 3.24 12.70 16.13
CA LEU A 324 4.24 11.68 15.79
C LEU A 324 4.98 11.14 17.03
N GLY A 325 5.58 9.96 16.89
CA GLY A 325 6.32 9.30 17.98
C GLY A 325 5.44 8.71 19.10
N ARG A 326 4.11 8.76 18.94
CA ARG A 326 3.14 8.03 19.76
C ARG A 326 2.79 6.69 19.15
N GLU A 327 2.17 5.83 19.94
CA GLU A 327 1.55 4.60 19.42
C GLU A 327 0.16 4.90 18.85
N PHE A 328 -0.39 3.97 18.06
CA PHE A 328 -1.82 3.98 17.76
C PHE A 328 -2.62 3.72 19.04
N SER A 329 -3.73 4.45 19.22
CA SER A 329 -4.75 4.13 20.23
C SER A 329 -5.33 2.74 20.03
N VAL A 330 -5.96 2.14 21.05
CA VAL A 330 -6.61 0.82 20.86
C VAL A 330 -7.71 0.87 19.79
N VAL A 331 -8.36 2.02 19.60
CA VAL A 331 -9.33 2.25 18.52
C VAL A 331 -8.63 2.29 17.16
N GLY A 332 -7.48 2.96 17.08
CA GLY A 332 -6.63 2.95 15.88
C GLY A 332 -6.11 1.56 15.53
N ARG A 333 -5.58 0.83 16.51
CA ARG A 333 -5.11 -0.56 16.33
C ARG A 333 -6.22 -1.49 15.86
N GLU A 334 -7.41 -1.36 16.44
CA GLU A 334 -8.58 -2.11 16.03
C GLU A 334 -8.88 -1.90 14.54
N ALA A 335 -8.89 -0.65 14.09
CA ALA A 335 -9.12 -0.29 12.69
C ALA A 335 -8.04 -0.84 11.75
N MET A 336 -6.78 -0.73 12.17
CA MET A 336 -5.61 -1.23 11.43
C MET A 336 -5.66 -2.75 11.26
N ILE A 337 -6.00 -3.50 12.31
CA ILE A 337 -6.16 -4.97 12.21
C ILE A 337 -7.23 -5.33 11.19
N ALA A 338 -8.38 -4.64 11.22
CA ALA A 338 -9.42 -4.86 10.20
C ALA A 338 -8.93 -4.49 8.79
N GLY A 339 -8.13 -3.43 8.68
CA GLY A 339 -7.39 -3.05 7.48
C GLY A 339 -6.52 -4.16 6.92
N PHE A 340 -5.70 -4.77 7.78
CA PHE A 340 -4.84 -5.88 7.37
C PHE A 340 -5.66 -7.05 6.82
N HIS A 341 -6.81 -7.37 7.42
CA HIS A 341 -7.68 -8.46 6.94
C HIS A 341 -8.42 -8.16 5.63
N ARG A 342 -8.56 -6.88 5.22
CA ARG A 342 -9.11 -6.53 3.89
C ARG A 342 -8.20 -6.99 2.75
N HIS A 343 -6.89 -6.93 2.98
CA HIS A 343 -5.85 -7.28 1.98
C HIS A 343 -5.24 -8.67 2.22
N ALA A 344 -5.09 -9.09 3.48
CA ALA A 344 -4.57 -10.38 3.91
C ALA A 344 -5.67 -11.20 4.65
N PRO A 345 -6.55 -11.91 3.94
CA PRO A 345 -7.70 -12.55 4.55
C PRO A 345 -7.31 -13.69 5.49
N ALA A 346 -8.12 -13.90 6.55
CA ALA A 346 -7.91 -14.96 7.53
C ALA A 346 -7.82 -16.39 6.96
N LEU A 347 -8.33 -16.63 5.74
CA LEU A 347 -8.40 -17.92 5.06
C LEU A 347 -8.10 -17.76 3.56
N THR A 348 -7.17 -18.57 3.05
CA THR A 348 -6.84 -18.66 1.62
C THR A 348 -6.84 -20.12 1.16
N SER A 349 -6.84 -20.37 -0.15
CA SER A 349 -6.72 -21.73 -0.69
C SER A 349 -6.21 -21.74 -2.11
N GLU A 350 -5.27 -22.64 -2.40
CA GLU A 350 -4.84 -22.96 -3.76
C GLU A 350 -5.92 -23.72 -4.55
N THR A 351 -6.81 -24.42 -3.84
CA THR A 351 -7.92 -25.14 -4.48
C THR A 351 -9.03 -24.15 -4.81
N ARG A 352 -9.18 -23.83 -6.09
CA ARG A 352 -10.26 -22.95 -6.57
C ARG A 352 -11.63 -23.48 -6.14
N THR A 353 -12.45 -22.60 -5.55
CA THR A 353 -13.82 -22.92 -5.10
C THR A 353 -14.77 -23.29 -6.24
N THR A 354 -14.43 -22.94 -7.48
CA THR A 354 -15.16 -23.31 -8.70
C THR A 354 -14.78 -24.67 -9.29
N LYS A 355 -13.71 -25.31 -8.79
CA LYS A 355 -13.31 -26.64 -9.23
C LYS A 355 -14.32 -27.66 -8.68
N ALA A 356 -14.87 -28.50 -9.54
CA ALA A 356 -15.60 -29.69 -9.09
C ALA A 356 -14.61 -30.70 -8.50
N LEU A 357 -14.87 -31.15 -7.27
CA LEU A 357 -14.02 -32.09 -6.55
C LEU A 357 -14.72 -33.44 -6.42
N GLY A 358 -13.96 -34.53 -6.49
CA GLY A 358 -14.43 -35.89 -6.21
C GLY A 358 -13.90 -36.44 -4.89
N ALA A 359 -14.41 -37.58 -4.45
CA ALA A 359 -14.03 -38.22 -3.20
C ALA A 359 -12.50 -38.42 -3.02
N ASP A 360 -11.75 -38.66 -4.09
CA ASP A 360 -10.29 -38.87 -4.01
C ASP A 360 -9.47 -37.57 -3.89
N ASP A 361 -10.09 -36.39 -4.08
CA ASP A 361 -9.40 -35.10 -3.94
C ASP A 361 -9.11 -34.76 -2.46
N SER A 362 -8.23 -33.79 -2.27
CA SER A 362 -8.01 -33.12 -0.99
C SER A 362 -8.12 -31.61 -1.15
N VAL A 363 -8.59 -30.93 -0.11
CA VAL A 363 -8.59 -29.47 -0.05
C VAL A 363 -7.58 -29.03 1.00
N THR A 364 -6.65 -28.17 0.59
CA THR A 364 -5.67 -27.51 1.47
C THR A 364 -5.95 -26.02 1.55
N VAL A 365 -5.86 -25.47 2.77
CA VAL A 365 -6.12 -24.06 3.05
C VAL A 365 -4.94 -23.38 3.78
N GLY A 366 -4.74 -22.12 3.45
CA GLY A 366 -3.90 -21.19 4.18
C GLY A 366 -4.69 -20.50 5.28
N VAL A 367 -4.08 -20.25 6.44
CA VAL A 367 -4.65 -19.38 7.47
C VAL A 367 -3.67 -18.27 7.81
N GLN A 368 -4.19 -17.10 8.15
CA GLN A 368 -3.37 -15.98 8.60
C GLN A 368 -2.62 -16.38 9.87
N GLU A 369 -1.32 -16.15 9.88
CA GLU A 369 -0.46 -16.40 11.02
C GLU A 369 -0.10 -15.08 11.72
N ARG A 370 0.20 -15.17 13.01
CA ARG A 370 0.65 -14.06 13.84
C ARG A 370 1.93 -14.42 14.56
N THR A 371 2.66 -13.42 14.99
CA THR A 371 3.94 -13.57 15.71
C THR A 371 3.70 -13.69 17.22
N GLY A 372 4.76 -14.05 17.95
CA GLY A 372 4.74 -14.13 19.41
C GLY A 372 3.69 -15.10 19.98
N ASP A 373 3.11 -14.72 21.11
CA ASP A 373 2.11 -15.50 21.86
C ASP A 373 0.66 -15.17 21.45
N ALA A 374 0.47 -14.47 20.32
CA ALA A 374 -0.85 -14.12 19.82
C ALA A 374 -1.71 -15.39 19.60
N PRO A 375 -3.01 -15.35 19.94
CA PRO A 375 -3.91 -16.47 19.71
C PRO A 375 -3.84 -16.97 18.27
N LYS A 376 -3.91 -18.29 18.07
CA LYS A 376 -3.95 -18.86 16.71
C LYS A 376 -5.31 -18.61 16.05
N THR A 377 -5.31 -18.55 14.73
CA THR A 377 -6.54 -18.43 13.93
C THR A 377 -7.42 -19.67 14.14
N ASP A 378 -8.70 -19.46 14.43
CA ASP A 378 -9.69 -20.53 14.65
C ASP A 378 -10.19 -21.04 13.29
N LEU A 379 -9.72 -22.23 12.88
CA LEU A 379 -10.10 -22.88 11.63
C LEU A 379 -11.10 -24.02 11.87
N ARG A 380 -12.25 -23.94 11.19
CA ARG A 380 -13.34 -24.91 11.29
C ARG A 380 -13.80 -25.38 9.92
N TRP A 381 -14.21 -26.65 9.87
CA TRP A 381 -14.76 -27.28 8.68
C TRP A 381 -16.23 -27.66 8.86
N TYR A 382 -16.99 -27.58 7.78
CA TYR A 382 -18.40 -27.91 7.74
C TYR A 382 -18.71 -28.71 6.47
N LEU A 383 -19.52 -29.75 6.59
CA LEU A 383 -20.14 -30.45 5.47
C LEU A 383 -21.65 -30.22 5.52
N ASP A 384 -22.21 -29.66 4.46
CA ASP A 384 -23.64 -29.33 4.35
C ASP A 384 -24.16 -28.51 5.55
N GLY A 385 -23.30 -27.61 6.06
CA GLY A 385 -23.58 -26.76 7.22
C GLY A 385 -23.37 -27.42 8.59
N LYS A 386 -23.06 -28.71 8.67
CA LYS A 386 -22.73 -29.40 9.92
C LYS A 386 -21.23 -29.38 10.18
N GLU A 387 -20.84 -28.92 11.38
CA GLU A 387 -19.43 -28.84 11.78
C GLU A 387 -18.78 -30.24 11.87
N LEU A 388 -17.62 -30.39 11.23
CA LEU A 388 -16.73 -31.54 11.34
C LEU A 388 -15.73 -31.28 12.47
N LYS A 389 -16.13 -31.56 13.71
CA LYS A 389 -15.38 -31.18 14.92
C LYS A 389 -13.99 -31.79 15.02
N ASP A 390 -13.81 -32.98 14.48
CA ASP A 390 -12.52 -33.69 14.53
C ASP A 390 -11.46 -33.07 13.61
N LEU A 391 -11.86 -32.15 12.71
CA LEU A 391 -10.99 -31.45 11.78
C LEU A 391 -10.68 -30.01 12.20
N ARG A 392 -11.04 -29.60 13.42
CA ARG A 392 -10.74 -28.24 13.92
C ARG A 392 -9.23 -28.02 13.89
N GLY A 393 -8.80 -26.95 13.20
CA GLY A 393 -7.39 -26.62 13.02
C GLY A 393 -6.68 -27.35 11.87
N ASP A 394 -7.30 -28.35 11.25
CA ASP A 394 -6.68 -29.10 10.16
C ASP A 394 -6.62 -28.26 8.89
N ARG A 395 -5.41 -28.06 8.36
CA ARG A 395 -5.19 -27.29 7.13
C ARG A 395 -5.45 -28.07 5.85
N THR A 396 -5.59 -29.39 5.93
CA THR A 396 -5.84 -30.26 4.78
C THR A 396 -6.89 -31.29 5.13
N VAL A 397 -7.91 -31.41 4.27
CA VAL A 397 -8.98 -32.40 4.41
C VAL A 397 -8.98 -33.31 3.19
N ARG A 398 -8.92 -34.63 3.42
CA ARG A 398 -9.14 -35.64 2.38
C ARG A 398 -10.63 -35.90 2.25
N LEU A 399 -11.18 -35.77 1.04
CA LEU A 399 -12.63 -35.78 0.85
C LEU A 399 -13.23 -37.16 1.13
N ALA A 400 -12.55 -38.24 0.78
CA ALA A 400 -12.96 -39.62 1.07
C ALA A 400 -13.14 -39.93 2.57
N ALA A 401 -12.56 -39.12 3.47
CA ALA A 401 -12.71 -39.32 4.91
C ALA A 401 -13.97 -38.66 5.49
N VAL A 402 -14.59 -37.73 4.75
CA VAL A 402 -15.63 -36.83 5.29
C VAL A 402 -16.88 -36.78 4.43
N VAL A 403 -16.76 -36.98 3.12
CA VAL A 403 -17.87 -36.95 2.17
C VAL A 403 -18.45 -38.37 2.03
N PRO A 404 -19.76 -38.56 2.28
CA PRO A 404 -20.43 -39.85 2.07
C PRO A 404 -20.46 -40.26 0.60
N ASP A 405 -20.53 -41.57 0.34
CA ASP A 405 -20.69 -42.09 -1.02
C ASP A 405 -21.99 -41.60 -1.68
N GLY A 406 -21.84 -41.02 -2.87
CA GLY A 406 -22.93 -40.59 -3.74
C GLY A 406 -23.60 -39.27 -3.32
N GLY A 407 -23.80 -38.40 -4.32
CA GLY A 407 -24.51 -37.14 -4.18
C GLY A 407 -23.57 -35.94 -4.13
N SER A 408 -24.18 -34.75 -4.21
CA SER A 408 -23.45 -33.49 -4.22
C SER A 408 -23.49 -32.86 -2.84
N HIS A 409 -22.31 -32.54 -2.31
CA HIS A 409 -22.10 -32.00 -0.98
C HIS A 409 -21.39 -30.66 -1.04
N LYS A 410 -21.59 -29.83 -0.01
CA LYS A 410 -20.90 -28.55 0.16
C LYS A 410 -19.93 -28.61 1.33
N LEU A 411 -18.64 -28.69 1.03
CA LEU A 411 -17.58 -28.54 2.02
C LEU A 411 -17.28 -27.05 2.22
N THR A 412 -17.20 -26.59 3.47
CA THR A 412 -16.88 -25.20 3.81
C THR A 412 -15.79 -25.14 4.86
N ALA A 413 -14.72 -24.40 4.59
CA ALA A 413 -13.74 -23.97 5.58
C ALA A 413 -14.09 -22.55 6.05
N LYS A 414 -13.96 -22.30 7.35
CA LYS A 414 -14.13 -20.98 7.96
C LYS A 414 -12.95 -20.73 8.89
N ALA A 415 -12.23 -19.62 8.66
CA ALA A 415 -11.21 -19.14 9.58
C ALA A 415 -11.64 -17.83 10.22
N THR A 416 -11.37 -17.69 11.51
CA THR A 416 -11.63 -16.47 12.28
C THR A 416 -10.39 -16.10 13.08
N ASP A 417 -9.96 -14.85 12.95
CA ASP A 417 -9.04 -14.25 13.91
C ASP A 417 -9.79 -14.01 15.25
N PRO A 418 -9.37 -14.66 16.36
CA PRO A 418 -10.04 -14.55 17.64
C PRO A 418 -9.48 -13.42 18.53
N THR A 419 -8.66 -12.50 18.00
CA THR A 419 -8.11 -11.37 18.77
C THR A 419 -9.22 -10.59 19.48
N ASP A 420 -8.94 -10.16 20.70
CA ASP A 420 -9.77 -9.25 21.50
C ASP A 420 -9.44 -7.77 21.25
N ALA A 421 -8.39 -7.49 20.48
CA ALA A 421 -8.02 -6.16 20.00
C ALA A 421 -8.99 -5.60 18.95
N VAL A 422 -9.98 -6.39 18.49
CA VAL A 422 -11.09 -5.93 17.64
C VAL A 422 -12.40 -6.32 18.33
N ARG A 423 -13.10 -5.34 18.87
CA ARG A 423 -14.36 -5.51 19.60
C ARG A 423 -15.57 -5.15 18.72
N SER A 424 -15.38 -4.31 17.71
CA SER A 424 -16.42 -3.67 16.89
C SER A 424 -17.12 -4.74 16.07
N PRO A 425 -18.45 -4.91 16.23
CA PRO A 425 -19.19 -5.89 15.46
C PRO A 425 -19.10 -5.67 13.95
N ALA A 426 -18.91 -4.43 13.52
CA ALA A 426 -18.71 -4.10 12.11
C ALA A 426 -17.34 -4.60 11.62
N LEU A 427 -16.26 -4.26 12.33
CA LEU A 427 -14.90 -4.61 11.95
C LEU A 427 -14.59 -6.11 12.14
N ARG A 428 -15.21 -6.77 13.13
CA ARG A 428 -15.07 -8.22 13.35
C ARG A 428 -15.48 -9.06 12.13
N LYS A 429 -16.28 -8.52 11.21
CA LYS A 429 -16.66 -9.20 9.97
C LYS A 429 -15.46 -9.39 9.04
N GLU A 430 -14.52 -8.45 9.02
CA GLU A 430 -13.30 -8.54 8.21
C GLU A 430 -12.37 -9.66 8.70
N LEU A 431 -12.37 -9.90 10.01
CA LEU A 431 -11.52 -10.91 10.66
C LEU A 431 -11.96 -12.37 10.40
N THR A 432 -13.01 -12.58 9.58
CA THR A 432 -13.55 -13.91 9.30
C THR A 432 -13.74 -14.13 7.82
N LYS A 433 -13.18 -15.22 7.31
CA LYS A 433 -13.36 -15.64 5.92
C LYS A 433 -13.91 -17.06 5.85
N SER A 434 -14.75 -17.33 4.85
CA SER A 434 -15.22 -18.68 4.54
C SER A 434 -15.05 -18.97 3.06
N LEU A 435 -14.60 -20.18 2.75
CA LEU A 435 -14.46 -20.72 1.40
C LEU A 435 -15.29 -22.01 1.32
N SER A 436 -16.00 -22.20 0.22
CA SER A 436 -16.84 -23.38 -0.01
C SER A 436 -16.54 -24.03 -1.35
N TRP A 437 -16.55 -25.36 -1.37
CA TRP A 437 -16.37 -26.19 -2.55
C TRP A 437 -17.55 -27.13 -2.71
N ASN A 438 -17.95 -27.37 -3.96
CA ASN A 438 -18.90 -28.43 -4.30
C ASN A 438 -18.10 -29.73 -4.51
N VAL A 439 -18.52 -30.79 -3.84
CA VAL A 439 -17.84 -32.09 -3.84
C VAL A 439 -18.85 -33.18 -4.19
N GLU A 440 -18.49 -34.06 -5.11
CA GLU A 440 -19.25 -35.26 -5.43
C GLU A 440 -18.68 -36.46 -4.66
N GLY A 441 -19.57 -37.17 -3.96
CA GLY A 441 -19.27 -38.38 -3.20
C GLY A 441 -19.32 -39.66 -4.01
#